data_AF-A0A5C6V6N0-F1
#
_entry.id   AF-A0A5C6V6N0-F1
#
_cell.length_a   1.000
_cell.length_b   1.000
_cell.length_c   1.000
_cell.angle_alpha   90.00
_cell.angle_beta   90.00
_cell.angle_gamma   90.00
#
_symmetry.space_group_name_H-M   'P 1'
#
loop_
_entity.id
_entity.type
_entity.pdbx_description
1 polymer ?
#
loop_
_entity_poly.entity_id
_entity_poly.type
_entity_poly.pdbx_seq_one_letter_code
_entity_poly.pdbx_strand_id
1 'polypeptide(L)' 'MKPCEACKALTGMPSSTPPHGDLAETDSQMTGAPPIKRYDEYRCTVCGNWMLRNTQDGDPPGVWSSTV' A
#
# COMPACT_ATOMS: atom_id res chain seq x y z
N MET A 1 -6.25 -12.61 -7.49
CA MET A 1 -6.71 -11.70 -8.58
C MET A 1 -5.47 -11.27 -9.38
N LYS A 2 -5.57 -10.69 -10.57
CA LYS A 2 -4.38 -10.22 -11.32
C LYS A 2 -4.21 -8.71 -11.12
N PRO A 3 -3.04 -8.20 -10.69
CA PRO A 3 -2.81 -6.77 -10.55
C PRO A 3 -2.91 -6.07 -11.91
N CYS A 4 -3.52 -4.88 -11.94
CA CYS A 4 -3.45 -4.01 -13.11
C CYS A 4 -2.03 -3.46 -13.30
N GLU A 5 -1.75 -2.90 -14.48
CA GLU A 5 -0.43 -2.34 -14.80
C GLU A 5 -0.02 -1.22 -13.83
N ALA A 6 -0.97 -0.42 -13.34
CA ALA A 6 -0.70 0.63 -12.35
C ALA A 6 -0.26 0.03 -10.99
N CYS A 7 -0.94 -1.00 -10.48
CA CYS A 7 -0.52 -1.69 -9.26
C CYS A 7 0.82 -2.42 -9.41
N LYS A 8 1.10 -2.99 -10.59
CA LYS A 8 2.40 -3.59 -10.90
C LYS A 8 3.51 -2.55 -10.91
N ALA A 9 3.29 -1.41 -11.57
CA ALA A 9 4.25 -0.31 -11.63
C ALA A 9 4.53 0.31 -10.26
N LEU A 10 3.53 0.27 -9.36
CA LEU A 10 3.69 0.78 -8.00
C LEU A 10 4.45 -0.19 -7.10
N THR A 11 4.35 -1.51 -7.31
CA THR A 11 5.06 -2.51 -6.50
C THR A 11 6.58 -2.31 -6.56
N GLY A 12 7.25 -2.21 -5.41
CA GLY A 12 8.69 -1.97 -5.30
C GLY A 12 9.10 -0.50 -5.38
N MET A 13 8.17 0.42 -5.67
CA MET A 13 8.43 1.86 -5.62
C MET A 13 8.56 2.34 -4.18
N PRO A 14 9.29 3.45 -3.93
CA PRO A 14 9.32 4.09 -2.62
C PRO A 14 7.93 4.48 -2.12
N SER A 15 7.71 4.46 -0.82
CA SER A 15 6.45 4.83 -0.17
C SER A 15 6.16 6.33 -0.28
N SER A 16 7.16 7.14 -0.61
CA SER A 16 6.98 8.53 -1.02
C SER A 16 6.33 8.65 -2.39
N THR A 17 6.33 7.60 -3.22
CA THR A 17 5.60 7.59 -4.49
C THR A 17 4.10 7.68 -4.20
N PRO A 18 3.39 8.66 -4.79
CA PRO A 18 1.97 8.83 -4.54
C PRO A 18 1.16 7.62 -5.08
N PRO A 19 0.06 7.25 -4.41
CA PRO A 19 -0.86 6.25 -4.94
C PRO A 19 -1.44 6.70 -6.28
N HIS A 20 -1.70 5.76 -7.19
CA HIS A 20 -2.48 6.06 -8.39
C HIS A 20 -3.96 6.23 -8.04
N GLY A 21 -4.71 6.92 -8.90
CA GLY A 21 -6.08 7.37 -8.61
C GLY A 21 -7.12 6.27 -8.35
N ASP A 22 -6.81 5.01 -8.66
CA ASP A 22 -7.73 3.88 -8.44
C ASP A 22 -7.53 3.19 -7.09
N LEU A 23 -6.56 3.64 -6.28
CA LEU A 23 -6.33 3.13 -4.93
C LEU A 23 -7.17 3.90 -3.92
N ALA A 24 -8.10 3.18 -3.27
CA ALA A 24 -8.84 3.70 -2.14
C ALA A 24 -8.10 3.31 -0.85
N GLU A 25 -7.70 4.31 -0.05
CA GLU A 25 -7.13 4.07 1.28
C GLU A 25 -8.19 3.43 2.17
N THR A 26 -7.80 2.40 2.91
CA THR A 26 -8.65 1.77 3.92
C THR A 26 -8.14 2.15 5.29
N ASP A 27 -8.99 2.83 6.07
CA ASP A 27 -8.71 3.18 7.46
C ASP A 27 -8.76 1.92 8.35
N SER A 28 -7.72 1.08 8.29
CA SER A 28 -7.43 0.10 9.34
C SER A 28 -6.82 0.82 10.54
N GLN A 29 -7.60 1.70 11.18
CA GLN A 29 -7.20 2.37 12.41
C GLN A 29 -7.55 1.43 13.58
N MET A 30 -6.57 0.64 14.05
CA MET A 30 -6.70 -0.03 15.36
C MET A 30 -6.79 1.05 16.44
N THR A 31 -7.98 1.21 17.02
CA THR A 31 -8.23 2.10 18.14
C THR A 31 -7.53 1.55 19.40
N GLY A 32 -6.59 2.30 19.99
CA GLY A 32 -6.14 2.04 21.37
C GLY A 32 -4.66 2.19 21.72
N ALA A 33 -3.73 2.32 20.77
CA ALA A 33 -2.33 2.64 21.02
C ALA A 33 -1.86 3.62 19.93
N PRO A 34 -0.84 4.48 20.12
CA PRO A 34 -0.27 5.22 19.00
C PRO A 34 0.39 4.18 18.09
N PRO A 35 -0.24 3.73 17.00
CA PRO A 35 0.39 2.71 16.20
C PRO A 35 1.40 3.48 15.38
N ILE A 36 2.68 3.12 15.47
CA ILE A 36 3.57 3.40 14.35
C ILE A 36 2.93 2.61 13.20
N LYS A 37 2.07 3.27 12.41
CA LYS A 37 1.22 2.68 11.39
C LYS A 37 2.17 2.23 10.29
N ARG A 38 2.69 1.03 10.46
CA ARG A 38 3.81 0.46 9.70
C ARG A 38 3.49 0.33 8.22
N TYR A 39 2.20 0.16 7.93
CA TYR A 39 1.67 0.05 6.58
C TYR A 39 0.38 0.86 6.47
N ASP A 40 0.25 1.63 5.39
CA ASP A 40 -1.05 2.10 4.91
C ASP A 40 -1.60 1.09 3.91
N GLU A 41 -2.84 0.70 4.09
CA GLU A 41 -3.52 -0.31 3.28
C GLU A 41 -4.41 0.39 2.26
N TYR A 42 -4.34 -0.07 1.01
CA TYR A 42 -5.13 0.46 -0.09
C TYR A 42 -5.75 -0.70 -0.85
N ARG A 43 -6.99 -0.49 -1.30
CA ARG A 43 -7.69 -1.42 -2.19
C ARG A 43 -7.85 -0.80 -3.56
N CYS A 44 -7.35 -1.48 -4.59
CA CYS A 44 -7.56 -1.05 -5.96
C CYS A 44 -9.01 -1.30 -6.37
N THR A 45 -9.71 -0.24 -6.79
CA THR A 45 -11.11 -0.33 -7.26
C THR A 45 -11.24 -0.96 -8.65
N VAL A 46 -10.17 -0.97 -9.45
CA VAL A 46 -10.13 -1.55 -10.80
C VAL A 46 -9.86 -3.06 -10.78
N CYS A 47 -8.77 -3.49 -10.14
CA CYS A 47 -8.35 -4.90 -10.14
C CYS A 47 -8.67 -5.66 -8.86
N GLY A 48 -9.12 -4.96 -7.81
CA GLY A 48 -9.44 -5.55 -6.51
C GLY A 48 -8.24 -5.93 -5.65
N ASN A 49 -7.00 -5.76 -6.14
CA ASN A 49 -5.80 -6.08 -5.39
C ASN A 49 -5.60 -5.15 -4.19
N TRP A 50 -4.97 -5.71 -3.16
CA TRP A 50 -4.48 -4.98 -2.01
C TRP A 50 -3.06 -4.48 -2.26
N MET A 51 -2.86 -3.20 -1.96
CA MET A 51 -1.57 -2.52 -1.99
C MET A 51 -1.24 -2.05 -0.58
N LEU A 52 -0.02 -2.29 -0.15
CA LEU A 52 0.51 -1.90 1.15
C LEU A 52 1.62 -0.88 0.91
N ARG A 53 1.55 0.25 1.58
CA ARG A 53 2.61 1.26 1.59
C ARG A 53 3.37 1.15 2.90
N ASN A 54 4.56 0.55 2.90
CA ASN A 54 5.41 0.50 4.08
C ASN A 54 5.89 1.92 4.41
N THR A 55 5.71 2.39 5.64
CA THR A 55 6.18 3.72 6.08
C THR A 55 7.40 3.63 7.00
N GLN A 56 7.90 2.42 7.25
CA GLN A 56 9.05 2.17 8.12
C GLN A 56 10.37 2.02 7.36
N ASP A 57 11.47 2.37 8.03
CA ASP A 57 12.84 2.07 7.62
C ASP A 57 13.21 0.57 7.84
N GLY A 58 14.04 -0.03 6.97
CA GLY A 58 14.50 -1.45 7.00
C GLY A 58 14.00 -2.34 5.85
N ASP A 59 14.69 -3.42 5.43
CA ASP A 59 14.61 -4.01 4.07
C ASP A 59 13.37 -4.88 3.69
N PRO A 60 12.58 -4.55 2.62
CA PRO A 60 12.69 -3.33 1.84
C PRO A 60 12.05 -2.13 2.56
N PRO A 61 12.83 -1.05 2.79
CA PRO A 61 12.38 0.09 3.57
C PRO A 61 11.45 0.89 2.73
N GLY A 62 10.34 1.33 3.31
CA GLY A 62 9.57 2.38 2.68
C GLY A 62 9.22 2.06 1.24
N VAL A 63 8.74 0.85 0.93
CA VAL A 63 8.28 0.49 -0.42
C VAL A 63 6.82 0.08 -0.44
N TRP A 64 6.24 0.19 -1.63
CA TRP A 64 4.95 -0.40 -1.96
C TRP A 64 5.08 -1.90 -2.20
N SER A 65 4.14 -2.68 -1.69
CA SER A 65 4.00 -4.10 -1.96
C SER A 65 2.55 -4.46 -2.27
N SER A 66 2.36 -5.50 -3.07
CA SER A 66 1.04 -6.06 -3.34
C SER A 66 0.86 -7.36 -2.56
N THR A 67 -0.33 -7.56 -1.98
CA THR A 67 -0.74 -8.83 -1.37
C THR A 67 -1.48 -9.62 -2.45
N VAL A 68 -0.94 -10.78 -2.83
CA VAL A 68 -1.45 -11.64 -3.93
C VAL A 68 -2.63 -12.47 -3.46
#